data_AF-A0AB35HVS7-F1
#
_entry.id   AF-A0AB35HVS7-F1
#
_cell.length_a   1.000
_cell.length_b   1.000
_cell.length_c   1.000
_cell.angle_alpha   90.00
_cell.angle_beta   90.00
_cell.angle_gamma   90.00
#
_symmetry.space_group_name_H-M   'P 1'
#
loop_
_entity.id
_entity.type
_entity.pdbx_description
1 polymer ?
#
loop_
_entity_poly.entity_id
_entity_poly.type
_entity_poly.pdbx_seq_one_letter_code
_entity_poly.pdbx_strand_id
1 'polypeptide(L)'
;MFSNNAVRREIRIAGHHAGKPVTITPQADPIYRELVKLARRGNYWAVLTVNGIHQLAAGRLHQNNIFVKPDAVHRDGTEEFVVILPGCRVTAEKRPDGSYRILYMQADLNYSELMDRAERPGLYKVEKTRGTWRARWNRKGKIAEEKNGLVAITDSGYENPNIAARMSALRIPEAPRADSSLVEDNGFDMHYTPGEKRIGGLINYRQAVSPLNNAELHESALLLAKTMYEARKVQGVSWIAEFGGSGVLTQALKMLADRGVRLEDHYAFLVRPSTSPNEAIKAAHAVGLKLTRKFSKTHMLDYIGNRDQLELIANRFKNEKDYKWLKAITDMVEHGKSLQGAGAFLGSLAAVAGLSASAPAPAAAAAFLTALGAAVGSAAAIGKMGNTMMSAWLPNQHDKVKSKF
;
A
#
# COMPACT_ATOMS: atom_id res chain seq x y z
N MET A 1 49.13 -28.24 -26.83
CA MET A 1 49.02 -26.86 -26.32
C MET A 1 47.76 -26.76 -25.49
N PHE A 2 47.89 -26.67 -24.17
CA PHE A 2 46.75 -26.50 -23.27
C PHE A 2 46.18 -25.10 -23.46
N SER A 3 44.91 -25.02 -23.90
CA SER A 3 44.16 -23.78 -24.01
C SER A 3 44.03 -23.17 -22.62
N ASN A 4 44.68 -22.03 -22.43
CA ASN A 4 44.64 -21.25 -21.21
C ASN A 4 43.30 -20.48 -21.17
N ASN A 5 42.20 -21.21 -20.96
CA ASN A 5 40.92 -20.60 -20.58
C ASN A 5 41.08 -20.08 -19.16
N ALA A 6 41.60 -18.87 -19.02
CA ALA A 6 41.60 -18.15 -17.76
C ALA A 6 40.14 -18.03 -17.30
N VAL A 7 39.73 -18.88 -16.36
CA VAL A 7 38.45 -18.79 -15.67
C VAL A 7 38.42 -17.41 -15.04
N ARG A 8 37.67 -16.47 -15.63
CA ARG A 8 37.50 -15.12 -15.07
C ARG A 8 36.97 -15.30 -13.65
N ARG A 9 37.81 -14.99 -12.66
CA ARG A 9 37.47 -15.12 -11.23
C ARG A 9 36.22 -14.30 -10.92
N GLU A 10 35.31 -14.89 -10.16
CA GLU A 10 34.15 -14.19 -9.59
C GLU A 10 34.63 -12.97 -8.79
N ILE A 11 34.03 -11.81 -9.04
CA ILE A 11 34.46 -10.55 -8.41
C ILE A 11 33.57 -10.29 -7.19
N ARG A 12 34.17 -9.95 -6.05
CA ARG A 12 33.40 -9.51 -4.87
C ARG A 12 32.98 -8.04 -5.07
N ILE A 13 31.69 -7.76 -4.92
CA ILE A 13 31.10 -6.43 -5.15
C ILE A 13 30.51 -5.81 -3.88
N ALA A 14 30.24 -6.60 -2.85
CA ALA A 14 29.81 -6.14 -1.52
C ALA A 14 30.23 -7.13 -0.42
N GLY A 15 30.12 -6.73 0.85
CA GLY A 15 30.50 -7.56 1.99
C GLY A 15 32.02 -7.71 2.17
N HIS A 16 32.80 -6.67 1.84
CA HIS A 16 34.27 -6.70 1.98
C HIS A 16 34.71 -6.66 3.45
N HIS A 17 34.02 -5.87 4.28
CA HIS A 17 34.42 -5.61 5.67
C HIS A 17 33.39 -6.09 6.70
N ALA A 18 32.11 -6.15 6.33
CA ALA A 18 31.03 -6.58 7.20
C ALA A 18 29.87 -7.17 6.38
N GLY A 19 29.13 -8.10 6.98
CA GLY A 19 28.03 -8.82 6.32
C GLY A 19 28.48 -10.04 5.51
N LYS A 20 27.55 -10.62 4.76
CA LYS A 20 27.76 -11.75 3.87
C LYS A 20 28.42 -11.30 2.56
N PRO A 21 29.42 -12.03 2.04
CA PRO A 21 30.02 -11.70 0.76
C PRO A 21 29.00 -11.74 -0.38
N VAL A 22 29.06 -10.76 -1.28
CA VAL A 22 28.29 -10.76 -2.53
C VAL A 22 29.27 -10.77 -3.70
N THR A 23 29.17 -11.78 -4.54
CA THR A 23 30.03 -11.99 -5.72
C THR A 23 29.22 -11.86 -7.01
N ILE A 24 29.90 -11.57 -8.12
CA ILE A 24 29.29 -11.44 -9.44
C ILE A 24 29.99 -12.33 -10.45
N THR A 25 29.21 -12.98 -11.31
CA THR A 25 29.73 -13.76 -12.44
C THR A 25 30.30 -12.85 -13.53
N PRO A 26 31.24 -13.34 -14.36
CA PRO A 26 31.77 -12.58 -15.50
C PRO A 26 30.70 -12.15 -16.53
N GLN A 27 29.56 -12.85 -16.57
CA GLN A 27 28.43 -12.53 -17.46
C GLN A 27 27.64 -11.32 -16.96
N ALA A 28 27.46 -11.17 -15.65
CA ALA A 28 26.71 -10.07 -15.05
C ALA A 28 27.58 -8.81 -14.81
N ASP A 29 28.92 -8.97 -14.66
CA ASP A 29 29.86 -7.88 -14.36
C ASP A 29 29.76 -6.66 -15.31
N PRO A 30 29.68 -6.81 -16.65
CA PRO A 30 29.60 -5.66 -17.55
C PRO A 30 28.37 -4.77 -17.27
N ILE A 31 27.20 -5.39 -17.05
CA ILE A 31 25.94 -4.69 -16.77
C ILE A 31 26.03 -3.97 -15.42
N TYR A 32 26.54 -4.66 -14.40
CA TYR A 32 26.74 -4.06 -13.08
C TYR A 32 27.66 -2.84 -13.13
N ARG A 33 28.78 -2.90 -13.88
CA ARG A 33 29.70 -1.77 -14.02
C ARG A 33 29.05 -0.56 -14.68
N GLU A 34 28.21 -0.76 -15.70
CA GLU A 34 27.45 0.34 -16.31
C GLU A 34 26.46 0.97 -15.32
N LEU A 35 25.75 0.15 -14.52
CA LEU A 35 24.89 0.65 -13.45
C LEU A 35 25.67 1.46 -12.41
N VAL A 36 26.86 1.00 -12.01
CA VAL A 36 27.73 1.75 -11.08
C VAL A 36 28.20 3.07 -11.69
N LYS A 37 28.52 3.11 -13.00
CA LYS A 37 28.86 4.36 -13.69
C LYS A 37 27.68 5.33 -13.71
N LEU A 38 26.47 4.87 -14.04
CA LEU A 38 25.25 5.67 -14.01
C LEU A 38 24.96 6.20 -12.60
N ALA A 39 25.08 5.34 -11.58
CA ALA A 39 24.89 5.72 -10.19
C ALA A 39 25.88 6.81 -9.74
N ARG A 40 27.16 6.68 -10.12
CA ARG A 40 28.20 7.70 -9.84
C ARG A 40 27.93 9.03 -10.54
N ARG A 41 27.25 9.01 -11.69
CA ARG A 41 26.80 10.22 -12.42
C ARG A 41 25.53 10.84 -11.81
N GLY A 42 25.03 10.32 -10.69
CA GLY A 42 23.85 10.84 -10.01
C GLY A 42 22.52 10.36 -10.58
N ASN A 43 22.51 9.32 -11.42
CA ASN A 43 21.28 8.72 -11.90
C ASN A 43 20.52 8.06 -10.74
N TYR A 44 19.32 8.59 -10.42
CA TYR A 44 18.55 8.21 -9.23
C TYR A 44 18.21 6.71 -9.17
N TRP A 45 17.68 6.13 -10.24
CA TRP A 45 17.28 4.72 -10.22
C TRP A 45 18.50 3.79 -10.19
N ALA A 46 19.58 4.15 -10.89
CA ALA A 46 20.81 3.35 -10.87
C ALA A 46 21.41 3.31 -9.45
N VAL A 47 21.36 4.41 -8.70
CA VAL A 47 21.74 4.45 -7.28
C VAL A 47 20.88 3.48 -6.46
N LEU A 48 19.57 3.45 -6.68
CA LEU A 48 18.67 2.53 -5.97
C LEU A 48 19.00 1.07 -6.28
N THR A 49 19.23 0.75 -7.54
CA THR A 49 19.54 -0.61 -7.99
C THR A 49 20.88 -1.08 -7.43
N VAL A 50 21.93 -0.27 -7.51
CA VAL A 50 23.25 -0.61 -6.94
C VAL A 50 23.16 -0.80 -5.42
N ASN A 51 22.46 0.09 -4.70
CA ASN A 51 22.27 -0.04 -3.27
C ASN A 51 21.45 -1.28 -2.90
N GLY A 52 20.42 -1.61 -3.68
CA GLY A 52 19.62 -2.82 -3.50
C GLY A 52 20.45 -4.10 -3.66
N ILE A 53 21.35 -4.12 -4.64
CA ILE A 53 22.33 -5.20 -4.82
C ILE A 53 23.27 -5.29 -3.62
N HIS A 54 23.79 -4.16 -3.13
CA HIS A 54 24.69 -4.14 -1.97
C HIS A 54 24.00 -4.60 -0.68
N GLN A 55 22.70 -4.36 -0.53
CA GLN A 55 21.93 -4.81 0.64
C GLN A 55 21.82 -6.34 0.76
N LEU A 56 22.09 -7.10 -0.31
CA LEU A 56 22.30 -8.56 -0.22
C LEU A 56 23.35 -8.90 0.84
N ALA A 57 24.40 -8.09 0.97
CA ALA A 57 25.46 -8.33 1.94
C ALA A 57 24.96 -8.27 3.39
N ALA A 58 23.90 -7.51 3.68
CA ALA A 58 23.33 -7.44 5.02
C ALA A 58 22.51 -8.70 5.38
N GLY A 59 22.29 -9.63 4.45
CA GLY A 59 21.30 -10.71 4.58
C GLY A 59 19.85 -10.19 4.67
N ARG A 60 19.67 -8.86 4.53
CA ARG A 60 18.42 -8.13 4.61
C ARG A 60 18.02 -7.69 3.21
N LEU A 61 17.55 -8.64 2.41
CA LEU A 61 16.57 -8.29 1.41
C LEU A 61 15.20 -8.57 2.03
N HIS A 62 14.33 -7.56 2.03
CA HIS A 62 12.96 -7.74 2.49
C HIS A 62 12.32 -8.84 1.67
N GLN A 63 11.66 -9.79 2.33
CA GLN A 63 11.08 -11.00 1.73
C GLN A 63 10.18 -10.71 0.52
N ASN A 64 9.71 -9.48 0.37
CA ASN A 64 8.84 -9.04 -0.73
C ASN A 64 9.58 -8.51 -1.96
N ASN A 65 10.90 -8.27 -1.90
CA ASN A 65 11.75 -7.91 -3.05
C ASN A 65 12.46 -9.11 -3.68
N ILE A 66 12.42 -10.25 -2.99
CA ILE A 66 12.95 -11.53 -3.45
C ILE A 66 11.78 -12.40 -3.88
N PHE A 67 11.77 -12.77 -5.15
CA PHE A 67 10.86 -13.76 -5.69
C PHE A 67 11.66 -15.04 -5.91
N VAL A 68 11.45 -16.03 -5.04
CA VAL A 68 12.06 -17.35 -5.18
C VAL A 68 11.45 -18.01 -6.40
N LYS A 69 12.28 -18.49 -7.33
CA LYS A 69 11.76 -19.25 -8.48
C LYS A 69 11.18 -20.58 -7.97
N PRO A 70 10.06 -21.07 -8.54
CA PRO A 70 9.62 -22.45 -8.27
C PRO A 70 10.76 -23.43 -8.56
N ASP A 71 10.92 -24.48 -7.74
CA ASP A 71 11.96 -25.53 -7.82
C ASP A 71 13.43 -25.09 -7.60
N ALA A 72 13.67 -23.93 -6.99
CA ALA A 72 15.00 -23.35 -6.85
C ALA A 72 15.86 -23.85 -5.68
N VAL A 73 15.36 -24.79 -4.87
CA VAL A 73 16.15 -25.44 -3.82
C VAL A 73 16.84 -26.65 -4.43
N HIS A 74 18.07 -26.46 -4.84
CA HIS A 74 18.88 -27.57 -5.33
C HIS A 74 19.27 -28.46 -4.14
N ARG A 75 19.43 -29.78 -4.37
CA ARG A 75 19.79 -30.76 -3.31
C ARG A 75 21.10 -30.44 -2.58
N ASP A 76 21.91 -29.54 -3.11
CA ASP A 76 23.17 -29.07 -2.56
C ASP A 76 23.03 -27.91 -1.55
N GLY A 77 21.79 -27.47 -1.25
CA GLY A 77 21.52 -26.38 -0.31
C GLY A 77 21.70 -24.98 -0.92
N THR A 78 21.79 -24.87 -2.26
CA THR A 78 21.74 -23.60 -2.96
C THR A 78 20.30 -23.19 -3.26
N GLU A 79 20.00 -21.90 -3.06
CA GLU A 79 18.68 -21.32 -3.32
C GLU A 79 18.81 -20.22 -4.39
N GLU A 80 18.20 -20.42 -5.56
CA GLU A 80 18.13 -19.39 -6.62
C GLU A 80 16.89 -18.50 -6.44
N PHE A 81 17.08 -17.20 -6.56
CA PHE A 81 16.00 -16.24 -6.43
C PHE A 81 16.20 -15.03 -7.33
N VAL A 82 15.09 -14.34 -7.61
CA VAL A 82 15.06 -13.14 -8.45
C VAL A 82 14.79 -11.93 -7.57
N VAL A 83 15.68 -10.96 -7.62
CA VAL A 83 15.51 -9.64 -7.01
C VAL A 83 14.99 -8.68 -8.07
N ILE A 84 13.84 -8.06 -7.81
CA ILE A 84 13.27 -7.02 -8.69
C ILE A 84 13.66 -5.65 -8.14
N LEU A 85 14.39 -4.89 -8.95
CA LEU A 85 14.86 -3.53 -8.66
C LEU A 85 14.39 -2.59 -9.79
N PRO A 86 14.40 -1.25 -9.58
CA PRO A 86 13.94 -0.32 -10.60
C PRO A 86 14.79 -0.45 -11.87
N GLY A 87 14.13 -0.73 -13.00
CA GLY A 87 14.80 -0.95 -14.28
C GLY A 87 15.78 -2.13 -14.30
N CYS A 88 15.76 -3.02 -13.31
CA CYS A 88 16.72 -4.12 -13.25
C CYS A 88 16.15 -5.38 -12.57
N ARG A 89 16.32 -6.52 -13.23
CA ARG A 89 16.06 -7.84 -12.66
C ARG A 89 17.40 -8.55 -12.42
N VAL A 90 17.64 -8.96 -11.18
CA VAL A 90 18.87 -9.62 -10.77
C VAL A 90 18.55 -11.04 -10.33
N THR A 91 19.15 -12.02 -11.00
CA THR A 91 19.10 -13.41 -10.57
C THR A 91 20.30 -13.67 -9.67
N ALA A 92 20.03 -14.09 -8.44
CA ALA A 92 21.04 -14.38 -7.43
C ALA A 92 20.84 -15.77 -6.82
N GLU A 93 21.93 -16.31 -6.32
CA GLU A 93 22.00 -17.61 -5.65
C GLU A 93 22.52 -17.38 -4.23
N LYS A 94 21.84 -17.94 -3.23
CA LYS A 94 22.36 -18.06 -1.87
C LYS A 94 23.10 -19.39 -1.75
N ARG A 95 24.37 -19.33 -1.37
CA ARG A 95 25.24 -20.49 -1.17
C ARG A 95 25.11 -21.05 0.26
N PRO A 96 25.52 -22.31 0.50
CA PRO A 96 25.46 -22.94 1.83
C PRO A 96 26.25 -22.20 2.92
N ASP A 97 27.31 -21.49 2.56
CA ASP A 97 28.11 -20.64 3.47
C ASP A 97 27.40 -19.31 3.82
N GLY A 98 26.22 -19.08 3.26
CA GLY A 98 25.42 -17.87 3.39
C GLY A 98 25.94 -16.69 2.57
N SER A 99 26.92 -16.91 1.68
CA SER A 99 27.30 -15.91 0.68
C SER A 99 26.31 -15.85 -0.47
N TYR A 100 26.31 -14.74 -1.20
CA TYR A 100 25.45 -14.54 -2.36
C TYR A 100 26.28 -14.45 -3.64
N ARG A 101 25.78 -15.06 -4.71
CA ARG A 101 26.33 -14.94 -6.06
C ARG A 101 25.28 -14.38 -7.01
N ILE A 102 25.62 -13.29 -7.71
CA ILE A 102 24.81 -12.77 -8.81
C ILE A 102 25.16 -13.56 -10.07
N LEU A 103 24.17 -14.28 -10.59
CA LEU A 103 24.29 -15.13 -11.77
C LEU A 103 24.08 -14.33 -13.05
N TYR A 104 23.00 -13.55 -13.08
CA TYR A 104 22.53 -12.86 -14.27
C TYR A 104 21.85 -11.54 -13.93
N MET A 105 21.99 -10.56 -14.80
CA MET A 105 21.37 -9.25 -14.66
C MET A 105 20.71 -8.85 -15.97
N GLN A 106 19.46 -8.41 -15.89
CA GLN A 106 18.77 -7.73 -16.99
C GLN A 106 18.54 -6.30 -16.53
N ALA A 107 19.30 -5.35 -17.07
CA ALA A 107 19.08 -3.93 -16.80
C ALA A 107 18.56 -3.25 -18.06
N ASP A 108 17.53 -2.43 -17.88
CA ASP A 108 17.03 -1.53 -18.89
C ASP A 108 17.87 -0.25 -18.83
N LEU A 109 18.93 -0.17 -19.65
CA LEU A 109 19.82 1.00 -19.63
C LEU A 109 19.12 2.28 -20.11
N ASN A 110 17.99 2.16 -20.80
CA ASN A 110 17.15 3.26 -21.27
C ASN A 110 16.07 3.64 -20.26
N TYR A 111 16.09 3.06 -19.06
CA TYR A 111 15.05 3.27 -18.04
C TYR A 111 14.79 4.76 -17.74
N SER A 112 15.83 5.60 -17.74
CA SER A 112 15.67 7.05 -17.54
C SER A 112 14.83 7.69 -18.64
N GLU A 113 15.02 7.27 -19.89
CA GLU A 113 14.25 7.77 -21.04
C GLU A 113 12.80 7.30 -20.97
N LEU A 114 12.57 6.07 -20.51
CA LEU A 114 11.22 5.56 -20.27
C LEU A 114 10.53 6.31 -19.12
N MET A 115 11.27 6.73 -18.08
CA MET A 115 10.73 7.62 -17.04
C MET A 115 10.40 9.02 -17.59
N ASP A 116 11.28 9.60 -18.43
CA ASP A 116 11.02 10.89 -19.09
C ASP A 116 9.77 10.82 -19.99
N ARG A 117 9.50 9.66 -20.62
CA ARG A 117 8.29 9.37 -21.42
C ARG A 117 7.07 8.94 -20.61
N ALA A 118 7.19 8.86 -19.28
CA ALA A 118 6.16 8.36 -18.37
C ALA A 118 5.72 6.91 -18.60
N GLU A 119 6.57 6.08 -19.20
CA GLU A 119 6.36 4.65 -19.41
C GLU A 119 6.81 3.81 -18.19
N ARG A 120 7.49 4.45 -17.22
CA ARG A 120 7.89 3.83 -15.94
C ARG A 120 7.35 4.60 -14.73
N PRO A 121 7.12 3.92 -13.60
CA PRO A 121 6.60 4.58 -12.40
C PRO A 121 7.54 5.66 -11.89
N GLY A 122 6.99 6.69 -11.25
CA GLY A 122 7.81 7.77 -10.73
C GLY A 122 7.04 8.84 -9.98
N LEU A 123 7.79 9.72 -9.33
CA LEU A 123 7.26 10.89 -8.65
C LEU A 123 7.17 12.07 -9.62
N TYR A 124 6.05 12.77 -9.60
CA TYR A 124 5.75 13.95 -10.40
C TYR A 124 5.34 15.09 -9.49
N LYS A 125 5.78 16.31 -9.80
CA LYS A 125 5.23 17.53 -9.22
C LYS A 125 4.02 17.95 -10.07
N VAL A 126 2.89 18.18 -9.42
CA VAL A 126 1.65 18.57 -10.07
C VAL A 126 1.32 20.01 -9.70
N GLU A 127 1.08 20.84 -10.71
CA GLU A 127 0.75 22.26 -10.56
C GLU A 127 -0.40 22.61 -11.49
N LYS A 128 -1.25 23.56 -11.07
CA LYS A 128 -2.29 24.13 -11.94
C LYS A 128 -1.72 25.33 -12.67
N THR A 129 -1.69 25.27 -14.00
CA THR A 129 -1.24 26.39 -14.84
C THR A 129 -2.34 26.75 -15.83
N ARG A 130 -2.83 28.00 -15.79
CA ARG A 130 -3.89 28.51 -16.69
C ARG A 130 -5.12 27.60 -16.72
N GLY A 131 -5.60 27.19 -15.54
CA GLY A 131 -6.77 26.32 -15.40
C GLY A 131 -6.52 24.84 -15.69
N THR A 132 -5.31 24.44 -16.11
CA THR A 132 -5.00 23.05 -16.48
C THR A 132 -3.99 22.43 -15.51
N TRP A 133 -4.27 21.23 -15.04
CA TRP A 133 -3.34 20.43 -14.24
C TRP A 133 -2.20 19.89 -15.09
N ARG A 134 -0.97 20.14 -14.68
CA ARG A 134 0.25 19.65 -15.35
C ARG A 134 1.10 18.86 -14.38
N ALA A 135 1.50 17.66 -14.78
CA ALA A 135 2.43 16.82 -14.08
C ALA A 135 3.82 16.94 -14.73
N ARG A 136 4.84 17.22 -13.91
CA ARG A 136 6.24 17.25 -14.33
C ARG A 136 7.03 16.21 -13.56
N TRP A 137 7.77 15.38 -14.28
CA TRP A 137 8.57 14.34 -13.63
C TRP A 137 9.61 14.96 -12.68
N ASN A 138 9.64 14.47 -11.45
CA ASN A 138 10.59 14.86 -10.44
C ASN A 138 11.77 13.88 -10.42
N ARG A 139 12.85 14.27 -11.12
CA ARG A 139 14.07 13.47 -11.29
C ARG A 139 14.76 13.07 -9.99
N LYS A 140 14.54 13.83 -8.91
CA LYS A 140 15.16 13.60 -7.61
C LYS A 140 14.39 12.60 -6.75
N GLY A 141 13.14 12.28 -7.09
CA GLY A 141 12.30 11.36 -6.31
C GLY A 141 11.97 11.86 -4.91
N LYS A 142 12.04 13.17 -4.67
CA LYS A 142 11.81 13.81 -3.37
C LYS A 142 10.58 14.71 -3.43
N ILE A 143 9.66 14.53 -2.49
CA ILE A 143 8.55 15.46 -2.31
C ILE A 143 9.07 16.84 -1.89
N ALA A 144 8.24 17.87 -2.05
CA ALA A 144 8.56 19.19 -1.49
C ALA A 144 8.67 19.12 0.05
N GLU A 145 9.64 19.83 0.63
CA GLU A 145 9.86 19.87 2.10
C GLU A 145 8.86 20.79 2.82
N GLU A 146 7.70 21.02 2.21
CA GLU A 146 6.64 21.85 2.76
C GLU A 146 5.88 21.11 3.86
N LYS A 147 5.54 21.83 4.92
CA LYS A 147 4.71 21.29 6.00
C LYS A 147 3.32 20.94 5.45
N ASN A 148 2.80 19.77 5.79
CA ASN A 148 1.53 19.23 5.30
C ASN A 148 1.48 18.95 3.79
N GLY A 149 2.60 18.53 3.19
CA GLY A 149 2.65 18.12 1.79
C GLY A 149 1.60 17.04 1.43
N LEU A 150 0.93 17.23 0.30
CA LEU A 150 -0.04 16.29 -0.24
C LEU A 150 0.62 15.42 -1.31
N VAL A 151 0.49 14.10 -1.16
CA VAL A 151 1.02 13.14 -2.14
C VAL A 151 -0.09 12.21 -2.62
N ALA A 152 -0.47 12.31 -3.88
CA ALA A 152 -1.39 11.39 -4.53
C ALA A 152 -0.66 10.14 -5.04
N ILE A 153 -1.24 8.97 -4.85
CA ILE A 153 -0.72 7.71 -5.37
C ILE A 153 -1.78 7.16 -6.31
N THR A 154 -1.47 7.19 -7.61
CA THR A 154 -2.47 6.95 -8.64
C THR A 154 -2.69 5.46 -8.89
N ASP A 155 -3.86 5.13 -9.40
CA ASP A 155 -4.06 3.85 -10.10
C ASP A 155 -3.23 3.83 -11.40
N SER A 156 -3.08 2.64 -11.98
CA SER A 156 -2.75 2.52 -13.40
C SER A 156 -4.02 2.57 -14.24
N GLY A 157 -3.87 2.62 -15.56
CA GLY A 157 -4.97 2.77 -16.52
C GLY A 157 -5.22 4.22 -16.95
N TYR A 158 -4.41 5.18 -16.52
CA TYR A 158 -4.38 6.50 -17.13
C TYR A 158 -3.41 6.52 -18.30
N GLU A 159 -3.85 7.12 -19.40
CA GLU A 159 -3.07 7.26 -20.63
C GLU A 159 -1.77 8.05 -20.41
N ASN A 160 -1.77 9.05 -19.53
CA ASN A 160 -0.57 9.84 -19.22
C ASN A 160 -0.66 10.53 -17.84
N PRO A 161 0.47 11.05 -17.31
CA PRO A 161 0.51 11.70 -16.00
C PRO A 161 -0.38 12.94 -15.88
N ASN A 162 -0.63 13.71 -16.95
CA ASN A 162 -1.47 14.90 -16.86
C ASN A 162 -2.94 14.53 -16.63
N ILE A 163 -3.41 13.44 -17.26
CA ILE A 163 -4.75 12.90 -17.01
C ILE A 163 -4.82 12.36 -15.58
N ALA A 164 -3.82 11.60 -15.13
CA ALA A 164 -3.75 11.12 -13.75
C ALA A 164 -3.81 12.29 -12.74
N ALA A 165 -3.04 13.35 -12.97
CA ALA A 165 -3.04 14.57 -12.17
C ALA A 165 -4.42 15.23 -12.11
N ARG A 166 -5.08 15.43 -13.26
CA ARG A 166 -6.44 15.99 -13.30
C ARG A 166 -7.42 15.15 -12.50
N MET A 167 -7.37 13.83 -12.63
CA MET A 167 -8.27 12.93 -11.92
C MET A 167 -7.98 12.88 -10.42
N SER A 168 -6.70 12.85 -10.04
CA SER A 168 -6.27 12.91 -8.64
C SER A 168 -6.67 14.22 -7.98
N ALA A 169 -6.54 15.37 -8.66
CA ALA A 169 -6.95 16.67 -8.13
C ALA A 169 -8.44 16.73 -7.73
N LEU A 170 -9.31 16.00 -8.45
CA LEU A 170 -10.74 15.90 -8.11
C LEU A 170 -11.02 15.01 -6.89
N ARG A 171 -10.09 14.11 -6.55
CA ARG A 171 -10.28 13.04 -5.56
C ARG A 171 -9.52 13.28 -4.27
N ILE A 172 -8.39 13.97 -4.33
CA ILE A 172 -7.62 14.39 -3.16
C ILE A 172 -8.52 15.08 -2.12
N PRO A 173 -9.42 16.02 -2.48
CA PRO A 173 -10.32 16.68 -1.51
C PRO A 173 -11.31 15.74 -0.81
N GLU A 174 -11.45 14.49 -1.25
CA GLU A 174 -12.22 13.49 -0.50
C GLU A 174 -11.51 13.02 0.78
N ALA A 175 -10.20 13.29 0.91
CA ALA A 175 -9.42 12.97 2.09
C ALA A 175 -9.63 14.02 3.21
N PRO A 176 -9.83 13.62 4.48
CA PRO A 176 -10.17 14.53 5.58
C PRO A 176 -9.16 15.66 5.90
N ARG A 177 -7.96 15.65 5.31
CA ARG A 177 -6.88 16.63 5.53
C ARG A 177 -6.46 17.35 4.24
N ALA A 178 -7.17 17.08 3.15
CA ALA A 178 -6.91 17.71 1.87
C ALA A 178 -7.94 18.81 1.66
N ASP A 179 -7.49 20.06 1.70
CA ASP A 179 -8.32 21.21 1.35
C ASP A 179 -8.25 21.42 -0.17
N SER A 180 -9.40 21.48 -0.82
CA SER A 180 -9.49 21.75 -2.26
C SER A 180 -8.83 23.09 -2.65
N SER A 181 -8.91 24.11 -1.79
CA SER A 181 -8.28 25.40 -2.04
C SER A 181 -6.74 25.29 -2.02
N LEU A 182 -6.19 24.56 -1.05
CA LEU A 182 -4.74 24.32 -0.97
C LEU A 182 -4.21 23.50 -2.15
N VAL A 183 -4.99 22.51 -2.62
CA VAL A 183 -4.64 21.74 -3.82
C VAL A 183 -4.58 22.66 -5.03
N GLU A 184 -5.60 23.49 -5.21
CA GLU A 184 -5.74 24.44 -6.31
C GLU A 184 -4.61 25.49 -6.35
N ASP A 185 -4.22 26.02 -5.19
CA ASP A 185 -3.21 27.08 -5.07
C ASP A 185 -1.77 26.55 -5.11
N ASN A 186 -1.48 25.45 -4.41
CA ASN A 186 -0.11 24.96 -4.20
C ASN A 186 0.23 23.71 -5.02
N GLY A 187 -0.76 23.09 -5.65
CA GLY A 187 -0.60 21.80 -6.29
C GLY A 187 -0.35 20.66 -5.30
N PHE A 188 0.25 19.58 -5.79
CA PHE A 188 0.56 18.39 -4.99
C PHE A 188 1.67 17.57 -5.64
N ASP A 189 2.25 16.63 -4.90
CA ASP A 189 3.13 15.61 -5.47
C ASP A 189 2.31 14.38 -5.85
N MET A 190 2.69 13.67 -6.91
CA MET A 190 1.96 12.53 -7.42
C MET A 190 2.91 11.39 -7.76
N HIS A 191 2.72 10.25 -7.12
CA HIS A 191 3.35 9.01 -7.52
C HIS A 191 2.48 8.33 -8.59
N TYR A 192 2.99 8.34 -9.82
CA TYR A 192 2.32 7.79 -10.99
C TYR A 192 2.78 6.36 -11.27
N THR A 193 1.84 5.46 -11.51
CA THR A 193 2.11 4.09 -11.96
C THR A 193 1.53 3.90 -13.36
N PRO A 194 2.36 3.80 -14.42
CA PRO A 194 1.86 3.53 -15.76
C PRO A 194 1.34 2.10 -15.89
N GLY A 195 0.44 1.90 -16.86
CA GLY A 195 -0.13 0.62 -17.21
C GLY A 195 -1.48 0.80 -17.89
N GLU A 196 -1.82 -0.07 -18.84
CA GLU A 196 -3.09 0.02 -19.59
C GLU A 196 -4.30 -0.42 -18.75
N LYS A 197 -4.09 -1.35 -17.82
CA LYS A 197 -5.13 -1.91 -16.96
C LYS A 197 -5.08 -1.26 -15.60
N ARG A 198 -6.22 -1.14 -14.93
CA ARG A 198 -6.29 -0.73 -13.52
C ARG A 198 -5.74 -1.80 -12.59
N ILE A 199 -5.17 -1.39 -11.47
CA ILE A 199 -4.66 -2.31 -10.45
C ILE A 199 -5.84 -2.82 -9.63
N GLY A 200 -5.93 -4.14 -9.44
CA GLY A 200 -6.98 -4.76 -8.62
C GLY A 200 -8.40 -4.58 -9.17
N GLY A 201 -9.38 -4.54 -8.27
CA GLY A 201 -10.80 -4.59 -8.61
C GLY A 201 -11.29 -5.99 -8.98
N LEU A 202 -12.53 -6.09 -9.47
CA LEU A 202 -13.19 -7.37 -9.77
C LEU A 202 -12.52 -8.13 -10.92
N ILE A 203 -12.00 -7.40 -11.92
CA ILE A 203 -11.33 -7.99 -13.08
C ILE A 203 -9.99 -8.61 -12.65
N ASN A 204 -9.25 -7.92 -11.77
CA ASN A 204 -7.97 -8.39 -11.24
C ASN A 204 -8.10 -8.83 -9.78
N TYR A 205 -9.11 -9.65 -9.47
CA TYR A 205 -9.49 -9.98 -8.09
C TYR A 205 -8.35 -10.55 -7.24
N ARG A 206 -7.52 -11.44 -7.81
CA ARG A 206 -6.35 -12.01 -7.09
C ARG A 206 -5.37 -10.94 -6.64
N GLN A 207 -5.10 -9.95 -7.50
CA GLN A 207 -4.25 -8.80 -7.17
C GLN A 207 -4.93 -7.89 -6.12
N ALA A 208 -6.26 -7.78 -6.18
CA ALA A 208 -7.05 -6.98 -5.27
C ALA A 208 -7.02 -7.50 -3.82
N VAL A 209 -7.16 -8.82 -3.62
CA VAL A 209 -7.21 -9.43 -2.27
C VAL A 209 -5.84 -9.74 -1.67
N SER A 210 -4.79 -9.77 -2.48
CA SER A 210 -3.42 -10.03 -2.02
C SER A 210 -2.43 -9.05 -2.65
N PRO A 211 -2.56 -7.75 -2.36
CA PRO A 211 -1.72 -6.72 -2.98
C PRO A 211 -0.24 -6.93 -2.67
N LEU A 212 0.12 -7.51 -1.52
CA LEU A 212 1.51 -7.78 -1.14
C LEU A 212 2.23 -8.81 -2.03
N ASN A 213 1.48 -9.69 -2.69
CA ASN A 213 2.03 -10.74 -3.55
C ASN A 213 2.07 -10.35 -5.03
N ASN A 214 1.68 -9.11 -5.37
CA ASN A 214 1.66 -8.65 -6.76
C ASN A 214 3.05 -8.13 -7.19
N ALA A 215 3.80 -8.95 -7.91
CA ALA A 215 5.13 -8.59 -8.42
C ALA A 215 5.12 -7.39 -9.38
N GLU A 216 4.00 -7.13 -10.09
CA GLU A 216 3.88 -6.02 -11.04
C GLU A 216 3.91 -4.65 -10.33
N LEU A 217 3.45 -4.59 -9.08
CA LEU A 217 3.45 -3.34 -8.30
C LEU A 217 4.79 -3.06 -7.65
N HIS A 218 5.67 -4.06 -7.61
CA HIS A 218 6.87 -4.03 -6.78
C HIS A 218 7.79 -2.86 -7.10
N GLU A 219 8.02 -2.63 -8.39
CA GLU A 219 8.86 -1.53 -8.87
C GLU A 219 8.30 -0.17 -8.43
N SER A 220 7.00 0.04 -8.64
CA SER A 220 6.32 1.27 -8.24
C SER A 220 6.34 1.46 -6.73
N ALA A 221 6.07 0.39 -5.98
CA ALA A 221 6.08 0.40 -4.52
C ALA A 221 7.47 0.66 -3.93
N LEU A 222 8.53 0.14 -4.54
CA LEU A 222 9.91 0.37 -4.11
C LEU A 222 10.33 1.83 -4.29
N LEU A 223 9.96 2.44 -5.42
CA LEU A 223 10.18 3.86 -5.67
C LEU A 223 9.39 4.72 -4.67
N LEU A 224 8.11 4.39 -4.44
CA LEU A 224 7.27 5.08 -3.46
C LEU A 224 7.83 4.94 -2.03
N ALA A 225 8.21 3.74 -1.61
CA ALA A 225 8.79 3.49 -0.29
C ALA A 225 10.06 4.32 -0.07
N LYS A 226 10.88 4.50 -1.10
CA LYS A 226 12.06 5.37 -1.04
C LYS A 226 11.66 6.84 -0.87
N THR A 227 10.71 7.32 -1.66
CA THR A 227 10.17 8.69 -1.53
C THR A 227 9.65 8.93 -0.11
N MET A 228 8.88 7.99 0.44
CA MET A 228 8.36 8.04 1.81
C MET A 228 9.48 8.02 2.86
N TYR A 229 10.53 7.20 2.67
CA TYR A 229 11.68 7.16 3.55
C TYR A 229 12.44 8.49 3.58
N GLU A 230 12.61 9.14 2.43
CA GLU A 230 13.25 10.45 2.34
C GLU A 230 12.40 11.54 2.95
N ALA A 231 11.08 11.44 2.78
CA ALA A 231 10.09 12.32 3.39
C ALA A 231 9.93 12.17 4.90
N ARG A 232 10.51 11.14 5.56
CA ARG A 232 10.23 10.81 6.98
C ARG A 232 10.43 11.94 8.00
N LYS A 233 11.19 12.97 7.62
CA LYS A 233 11.47 14.15 8.46
C LYS A 233 10.52 15.33 8.17
N VAL A 234 9.74 15.25 7.10
CA VAL A 234 8.77 16.27 6.70
C VAL A 234 7.52 16.10 7.54
N GLN A 235 7.07 17.17 8.19
CA GLN A 235 5.93 17.10 9.09
C GLN A 235 4.60 17.13 8.32
N GLY A 236 3.68 16.25 8.69
CA GLY A 236 2.28 16.33 8.28
C GLY A 236 1.95 15.79 6.89
N VAL A 237 2.87 15.05 6.25
CA VAL A 237 2.67 14.55 4.88
C VAL A 237 1.45 13.64 4.81
N SER A 238 0.56 13.88 3.84
CA SER A 238 -0.64 13.07 3.61
C SER A 238 -0.50 12.24 2.34
N TRP A 239 -0.42 10.91 2.49
CA TRP A 239 -0.34 9.92 1.42
C TRP A 239 -1.75 9.46 1.03
N ILE A 240 -2.24 9.94 -0.11
CA ILE A 240 -3.62 9.72 -0.56
C ILE A 240 -3.58 8.76 -1.75
N ALA A 241 -4.03 7.53 -1.54
CA ALA A 241 -4.04 6.52 -2.60
C ALA A 241 -5.43 6.38 -3.22
N GLU A 242 -5.51 6.52 -4.54
CA GLU A 242 -6.76 6.38 -5.29
C GLU A 242 -6.86 5.01 -5.99
N PHE A 243 -8.03 4.38 -5.93
CA PHE A 243 -8.32 3.09 -6.56
C PHE A 243 -7.20 2.08 -6.31
N GLY A 244 -6.52 1.66 -7.37
CA GLY A 244 -5.47 0.65 -7.33
C GLY A 244 -4.12 1.14 -6.80
N GLY A 245 -3.94 2.46 -6.68
CA GLY A 245 -2.82 3.05 -5.94
C GLY A 245 -2.78 2.58 -4.49
N SER A 246 -3.91 2.09 -3.92
CA SER A 246 -3.92 1.51 -2.57
C SER A 246 -3.03 0.26 -2.47
N GLY A 247 -2.88 -0.52 -3.56
CA GLY A 247 -1.99 -1.68 -3.59
C GLY A 247 -0.52 -1.28 -3.56
N VAL A 248 -0.15 -0.24 -4.33
CA VAL A 248 1.19 0.34 -4.36
C VAL A 248 1.57 0.90 -3.00
N LEU A 249 0.68 1.68 -2.38
CA LEU A 249 0.86 2.21 -1.03
C LEU A 249 1.06 1.08 0.00
N THR A 250 0.21 0.05 -0.05
CA THR A 250 0.28 -1.09 0.88
C THR A 250 1.63 -1.79 0.83
N GLN A 251 2.13 -2.09 -0.38
CA GLN A 251 3.45 -2.68 -0.54
C GLN A 251 4.56 -1.75 -0.05
N ALA A 252 4.49 -0.45 -0.39
CA ALA A 252 5.50 0.52 0.03
C ALA A 252 5.60 0.63 1.56
N LEU A 253 4.46 0.68 2.25
CA LEU A 253 4.37 0.68 3.71
C LEU A 253 4.96 -0.59 4.30
N LYS A 254 4.67 -1.76 3.72
CA LYS A 254 5.25 -3.02 4.17
C LYS A 254 6.78 -3.03 4.03
N MET A 255 7.32 -2.52 2.90
CA MET A 255 8.76 -2.39 2.71
C MET A 255 9.41 -1.49 3.77
N LEU A 256 8.74 -0.40 4.15
CA LEU A 256 9.21 0.49 5.22
C LEU A 256 9.17 -0.17 6.59
N ALA A 257 8.08 -0.88 6.91
CA ALA A 257 7.93 -1.62 8.16
C ALA A 257 9.03 -2.68 8.30
N ASP A 258 9.32 -3.41 7.22
CA ASP A 258 10.38 -4.42 7.19
C ASP A 258 11.80 -3.83 7.33
N ARG A 259 11.94 -2.52 7.07
CA ARG A 259 13.16 -1.73 7.32
C ARG A 259 13.22 -1.15 8.74
N GLY A 260 12.17 -1.34 9.54
CA GLY A 260 12.04 -0.69 10.84
C GLY A 260 11.89 0.84 10.73
N VAL A 261 11.41 1.35 9.59
CA VAL A 261 11.21 2.78 9.37
C VAL A 261 9.85 3.20 9.91
N ARG A 262 9.82 4.29 10.66
CA ARG A 262 8.59 4.90 11.17
C ARG A 262 8.28 6.23 10.48
N LEU A 263 6.98 6.52 10.35
CA LEU A 263 6.42 7.72 9.74
C LEU A 263 5.40 8.38 10.70
N GLU A 264 5.85 8.70 11.91
CA GLU A 264 5.00 9.07 13.05
C GLU A 264 4.19 10.38 12.85
N ASP A 265 4.66 11.27 11.97
CA ASP A 265 4.01 12.55 11.65
C ASP A 265 3.32 12.57 10.28
N HIS A 266 3.18 11.40 9.65
CA HIS A 266 2.54 11.28 8.35
C HIS A 266 1.15 10.67 8.50
N TYR A 267 0.31 10.89 7.49
CA TYR A 267 -1.06 10.42 7.40
C TYR A 267 -1.25 9.61 6.12
N ALA A 268 -2.16 8.64 6.13
CA ALA A 268 -2.56 7.94 4.91
C ALA A 268 -4.08 7.86 4.78
N PHE A 269 -4.57 7.89 3.55
CA PHE A 269 -5.98 7.80 3.22
C PHE A 269 -6.20 7.04 1.90
N LEU A 270 -7.25 6.23 1.84
CA LEU A 270 -7.64 5.46 0.66
C LEU A 270 -8.92 6.01 0.05
N VAL A 271 -8.84 6.54 -1.18
CA VAL A 271 -9.98 6.96 -1.98
C VAL A 271 -10.41 5.80 -2.87
N ARG A 272 -11.58 5.24 -2.60
CA ARG A 272 -12.22 4.18 -3.41
C ARG A 272 -11.28 3.00 -3.72
N PRO A 273 -10.63 2.41 -2.71
CA PRO A 273 -9.59 1.41 -2.91
C PRO A 273 -10.12 0.21 -3.71
N SER A 274 -9.37 -0.19 -4.74
CA SER A 274 -9.63 -1.40 -5.54
C SER A 274 -8.79 -2.59 -5.07
N THR A 275 -7.93 -2.41 -4.07
CA THR A 275 -7.23 -3.48 -3.33
C THR A 275 -7.62 -3.47 -1.85
N SER A 276 -7.30 -4.54 -1.12
CA SER A 276 -7.66 -4.72 0.30
C SER A 276 -7.29 -3.52 1.19
N PRO A 277 -8.27 -2.79 1.74
CA PRO A 277 -8.03 -1.72 2.73
C PRO A 277 -7.49 -2.25 4.06
N ASN A 278 -7.80 -3.51 4.37
CA ASN A 278 -7.39 -4.16 5.61
C ASN A 278 -5.89 -4.49 5.63
N GLU A 279 -5.32 -4.91 4.50
CA GLU A 279 -3.87 -5.06 4.39
C GLU A 279 -3.16 -3.70 4.45
N ALA A 280 -3.74 -2.68 3.82
CA ALA A 280 -3.22 -1.32 3.87
C ALA A 280 -3.16 -0.77 5.31
N ILE A 281 -4.20 -0.99 6.12
CA ILE A 281 -4.25 -0.45 7.48
C ILE A 281 -3.26 -1.14 8.42
N LYS A 282 -3.09 -2.47 8.29
CA LYS A 282 -2.07 -3.23 9.02
C LYS A 282 -0.67 -2.71 8.68
N ALA A 283 -0.38 -2.50 7.40
CA ALA A 283 0.91 -1.97 6.96
C ALA A 283 1.12 -0.52 7.46
N ALA A 284 0.08 0.30 7.48
CA ALA A 284 0.13 1.66 7.99
C ALA A 284 0.39 1.72 9.51
N HIS A 285 -0.26 0.85 10.29
CA HIS A 285 0.03 0.70 11.72
C HIS A 285 1.47 0.25 11.97
N ALA A 286 2.00 -0.67 11.16
CA ALA A 286 3.35 -1.19 11.32
C ALA A 286 4.45 -0.12 11.15
N VAL A 287 4.21 0.93 10.36
CA VAL A 287 5.11 2.09 10.22
C VAL A 287 4.75 3.26 11.14
N GLY A 288 3.71 3.13 11.96
CA GLY A 288 3.29 4.18 12.90
C GLY A 288 2.62 5.39 12.25
N LEU A 289 1.96 5.24 11.09
CA LEU A 289 1.21 6.34 10.47
C LEU A 289 0.05 6.80 11.36
N LYS A 290 -0.21 8.11 11.41
CA LYS A 290 -1.41 8.67 12.02
C LYS A 290 -2.60 8.44 11.09
N LEU A 291 -3.60 7.71 11.57
CA LEU A 291 -4.80 7.42 10.79
C LEU A 291 -5.93 8.36 11.16
N THR A 292 -6.58 8.93 10.13
CA THR A 292 -7.80 9.72 10.33
C THR A 292 -8.97 8.82 10.69
N ARG A 293 -10.03 9.40 11.30
CA ARG A 293 -11.25 8.64 11.66
C ARG A 293 -11.82 7.85 10.47
N LYS A 294 -11.75 8.39 9.27
CA LYS A 294 -12.06 7.63 8.04
C LYS A 294 -10.73 7.37 7.35
N PHE A 295 -10.23 6.13 7.41
CA PHE A 295 -8.98 5.72 6.73
C PHE A 295 -9.22 5.44 5.25
N SER A 296 -10.44 5.02 4.91
CA SER A 296 -10.88 4.80 3.54
C SER A 296 -12.25 5.42 3.31
N LYS A 297 -12.53 5.84 2.08
CA LYS A 297 -13.87 6.17 1.61
C LYS A 297 -14.22 5.27 0.43
N THR A 298 -15.38 4.63 0.49
CA THR A 298 -15.87 3.71 -0.54
C THR A 298 -17.26 4.16 -0.98
N HIS A 299 -17.59 3.93 -2.25
CA HIS A 299 -18.95 4.00 -2.73
C HIS A 299 -19.63 2.63 -2.62
N MET A 300 -20.96 2.64 -2.74
CA MET A 300 -21.80 1.45 -2.65
C MET A 300 -21.37 0.29 -3.58
N LEU A 301 -20.82 0.61 -4.75
CA LEU A 301 -20.41 -0.37 -5.77
C LEU A 301 -18.92 -0.76 -5.71
N ASP A 302 -18.14 -0.17 -4.81
CA ASP A 302 -16.71 -0.47 -4.68
C ASP A 302 -16.51 -1.79 -3.90
N TYR A 303 -16.77 -2.92 -4.56
CA TYR A 303 -16.81 -4.27 -3.95
C TYR A 303 -15.60 -4.57 -3.08
N ILE A 304 -14.37 -4.40 -3.61
CA ILE A 304 -13.15 -4.74 -2.87
C ILE A 304 -12.98 -3.83 -1.65
N GLY A 305 -13.23 -2.53 -1.83
CA GLY A 305 -13.17 -1.56 -0.75
C GLY A 305 -14.18 -1.84 0.35
N ASN A 306 -15.35 -2.38 0.01
CA ASN A 306 -16.41 -2.72 0.97
C ASN A 306 -16.21 -4.09 1.64
N ARG A 307 -15.65 -5.08 0.93
CA ARG A 307 -15.48 -6.45 1.42
C ARG A 307 -14.77 -6.53 2.77
N ASP A 308 -13.70 -5.77 2.94
CA ASP A 308 -12.82 -5.88 4.11
C ASP A 308 -13.10 -4.80 5.18
N GLN A 309 -14.21 -4.06 5.08
CA GLN A 309 -14.50 -2.95 6.01
C GLN A 309 -14.71 -3.41 7.45
N LEU A 310 -15.34 -4.56 7.67
CA LEU A 310 -15.53 -5.10 9.01
C LEU A 310 -14.20 -5.51 9.66
N GLU A 311 -13.30 -6.13 8.88
CA GLU A 311 -11.96 -6.47 9.36
C GLU A 311 -11.12 -5.21 9.62
N LEU A 312 -11.25 -4.19 8.77
CA LEU A 312 -10.64 -2.89 8.98
C LEU A 312 -11.11 -2.28 10.29
N ILE A 313 -12.42 -2.21 10.55
CA ILE A 313 -12.99 -1.70 11.81
C ILE A 313 -12.46 -2.50 13.02
N ALA A 314 -12.42 -3.83 12.91
CA ALA A 314 -11.91 -4.69 13.98
C ALA A 314 -10.42 -4.46 14.26
N ASN A 315 -9.59 -4.30 13.22
CA ASN A 315 -8.16 -4.01 13.39
C ASN A 315 -7.92 -2.64 14.01
N ARG A 316 -8.73 -1.63 13.68
CA ARG A 316 -8.67 -0.33 14.33
C ARG A 316 -9.04 -0.39 15.79
N PHE A 317 -10.12 -1.10 16.12
CA PHE A 317 -10.54 -1.30 17.51
C PHE A 317 -9.47 -1.99 18.36
N LYS A 318 -8.72 -2.94 17.78
CA LYS A 318 -7.64 -3.65 18.47
C LYS A 318 -6.38 -2.80 18.65
N ASN A 319 -6.02 -1.98 17.65
CA ASN A 319 -4.70 -1.37 17.56
C ASN A 319 -4.68 0.15 17.84
N GLU A 320 -5.82 0.86 17.75
CA GLU A 320 -5.92 2.30 17.97
C GLU A 320 -6.55 2.62 19.34
N LYS A 321 -5.76 3.21 20.27
CA LYS A 321 -6.24 3.59 21.61
C LYS A 321 -7.43 4.56 21.58
N ASP A 322 -7.48 5.44 20.59
CA ASP A 322 -8.54 6.46 20.44
C ASP A 322 -9.77 5.95 19.68
N TYR A 323 -9.74 4.72 19.16
CA TYR A 323 -10.82 4.11 18.41
C TYR A 323 -11.75 3.32 19.35
N LYS A 324 -12.64 4.05 20.04
CA LYS A 324 -13.58 3.51 21.03
C LYS A 324 -14.77 2.78 20.39
N TRP A 325 -15.47 1.98 21.20
CA TRP A 325 -16.64 1.18 20.80
C TRP A 325 -17.71 1.97 20.04
N LEU A 326 -18.06 3.19 20.48
CA LEU A 326 -19.04 4.05 19.79
C LEU A 326 -18.63 4.41 18.35
N LYS A 327 -17.33 4.63 18.12
CA LYS A 327 -16.80 4.90 16.76
C LYS A 327 -16.93 3.64 15.90
N ALA A 328 -16.58 2.47 16.46
CA ALA A 328 -16.73 1.19 15.77
C ALA A 328 -18.18 0.92 15.35
N ILE A 329 -19.16 1.15 16.25
CA ILE A 329 -20.58 0.99 15.93
C ILE A 329 -21.00 1.97 14.83
N THR A 330 -20.63 3.24 14.96
CA THR A 330 -21.01 4.26 13.97
C THR A 330 -20.49 3.89 12.58
N ASP A 331 -19.24 3.45 12.50
CA ASP A 331 -18.59 3.10 11.23
C ASP A 331 -19.15 1.77 10.68
N MET A 332 -19.58 0.82 11.53
CA MET A 332 -20.33 -0.38 11.12
C MET A 332 -21.70 -0.05 10.53
N VAL A 333 -22.42 0.90 11.13
CA VAL A 333 -23.73 1.37 10.61
C VAL A 333 -23.57 2.10 9.29
N GLU A 334 -22.55 2.96 9.17
CA GLU A 334 -22.20 3.58 7.88
C GLU A 334 -21.89 2.52 6.82
N HIS A 335 -21.11 1.49 7.17
CA HIS A 335 -20.85 0.37 6.27
C HIS A 335 -22.14 -0.40 5.90
N GLY A 336 -23.06 -0.59 6.86
CA GLY A 336 -24.37 -1.21 6.68
C GLY A 336 -25.27 -0.53 5.65
N LYS A 337 -25.01 0.74 5.31
CA LYS A 337 -25.70 1.48 4.24
C LYS A 337 -25.21 1.10 2.83
N SER A 338 -24.12 0.33 2.71
CA SER A 338 -23.66 -0.21 1.42
C SER A 338 -24.44 -1.49 1.04
N LEU A 339 -24.52 -1.81 -0.26
CA LEU A 339 -25.32 -2.91 -0.80
C LEU A 339 -24.95 -4.27 -0.20
N GLN A 340 -23.67 -4.44 0.15
CA GLN A 340 -23.13 -5.64 0.81
C GLN A 340 -23.18 -5.53 2.34
N GLY A 341 -23.02 -4.30 2.85
CA GLY A 341 -23.14 -4.00 4.27
C GLY A 341 -24.52 -4.31 4.81
N ALA A 342 -25.61 -4.17 4.06
CA ALA A 342 -26.95 -4.50 4.53
C ALA A 342 -27.10 -5.97 4.98
N GLY A 343 -26.46 -6.91 4.25
CA GLY A 343 -26.45 -8.34 4.60
C GLY A 343 -25.42 -8.70 5.68
N ALA A 344 -24.22 -8.12 5.62
CA ALA A 344 -23.16 -8.37 6.60
C ALA A 344 -23.42 -7.68 7.96
N PHE A 345 -24.13 -6.56 7.96
CA PHE A 345 -24.56 -5.84 9.16
C PHE A 345 -25.39 -6.76 10.05
N LEU A 346 -26.36 -7.49 9.49
CA LEU A 346 -27.18 -8.47 10.22
C LEU A 346 -26.34 -9.57 10.91
N GLY A 347 -25.26 -10.05 10.27
CA GLY A 347 -24.33 -11.02 10.88
C GLY A 347 -23.36 -10.41 11.90
N SER A 348 -22.93 -9.16 11.69
CA SER A 348 -21.97 -8.47 12.56
C SER A 348 -22.56 -8.06 13.91
N LEU A 349 -23.88 -7.82 13.98
CA LEU A 349 -24.61 -7.55 15.23
C LEU A 349 -24.47 -8.72 16.22
N ALA A 350 -24.47 -9.94 15.69
CA ALA A 350 -24.30 -11.14 16.50
C ALA A 350 -22.87 -11.29 17.04
N ALA A 351 -21.87 -10.90 16.25
CA ALA A 351 -20.47 -10.94 16.66
C ALA A 351 -20.11 -9.87 17.70
N VAL A 352 -20.69 -8.66 17.59
CA VAL A 352 -20.46 -7.57 18.56
C VAL A 352 -21.08 -7.90 19.92
N ALA A 353 -22.25 -8.54 19.94
CA ALA A 353 -22.85 -9.09 21.16
C ALA A 353 -21.99 -10.20 21.82
N GLY A 354 -21.19 -10.93 21.03
CA GLY A 354 -20.24 -11.93 21.53
C GLY A 354 -18.91 -11.34 22.04
N LEU A 355 -18.49 -10.16 21.55
CA LEU A 355 -17.26 -9.50 21.97
C LEU A 355 -17.39 -8.74 23.31
N SER A 356 -18.61 -8.50 23.78
CA SER A 356 -18.90 -7.93 25.11
C SER A 356 -19.04 -9.01 26.20
N ALA A 357 -18.22 -10.06 26.16
CA ALA A 357 -18.30 -11.25 27.02
C ALA A 357 -18.09 -10.99 28.54
N SER A 358 -18.07 -9.73 28.98
CA SER A 358 -18.00 -9.33 30.39
C SER A 358 -19.26 -8.65 30.92
N ALA A 359 -20.34 -8.59 30.14
CA ALA A 359 -21.63 -8.05 30.58
C ALA A 359 -22.76 -9.05 30.29
N PRO A 360 -23.82 -9.12 31.12
CA PRO A 360 -24.99 -9.92 30.81
C PRO A 360 -25.54 -9.50 29.44
N ALA A 361 -25.68 -10.47 28.54
CA ALA A 361 -26.11 -10.32 27.14
C ALA A 361 -27.21 -9.28 26.87
N PRO A 362 -28.26 -9.11 27.70
CA PRO A 362 -29.28 -8.08 27.47
C PRO A 362 -28.78 -6.63 27.61
N ALA A 363 -27.81 -6.35 28.48
CA ALA A 363 -27.33 -4.97 28.71
C ALA A 363 -26.42 -4.49 27.58
N ALA A 364 -25.57 -5.37 27.03
CA ALA A 364 -24.71 -5.05 25.91
C ALA A 364 -25.50 -4.86 24.61
N ALA A 365 -26.52 -5.70 24.38
CA ALA A 365 -27.44 -5.54 23.25
C ALA A 365 -28.26 -4.24 23.34
N ALA A 366 -28.76 -3.89 24.54
CA ALA A 366 -29.49 -2.65 24.77
C ALA A 366 -28.59 -1.42 24.57
N ALA A 367 -27.39 -1.39 25.16
CA ALA A 367 -26.44 -0.28 24.98
C ALA A 367 -26.02 -0.13 23.50
N PHE A 368 -25.86 -1.24 22.79
CA PHE A 368 -25.58 -1.26 21.36
C PHE A 368 -26.76 -0.69 20.55
N LEU A 369 -28.00 -1.13 20.81
CA LEU A 369 -29.21 -0.63 20.15
C LEU A 369 -29.48 0.85 20.46
N THR A 370 -29.23 1.28 21.70
CA THR A 370 -29.33 2.69 22.12
C THR A 370 -28.27 3.55 21.45
N ALA A 371 -27.03 3.06 21.33
CA ALA A 371 -25.96 3.75 20.59
C ALA A 371 -26.27 3.85 19.09
N LEU A 372 -26.89 2.81 18.52
CA LEU A 372 -27.37 2.80 17.14
C LEU A 372 -28.52 3.78 16.93
N GLY A 373 -29.47 3.83 17.87
CA GLY A 373 -30.57 4.79 17.87
C GLY A 373 -30.11 6.24 18.04
N ALA A 374 -29.03 6.47 18.80
CA ALA A 374 -28.44 7.81 18.97
C ALA A 374 -27.62 8.27 17.76
N ALA A 375 -26.97 7.34 17.03
CA ALA A 375 -26.14 7.67 15.87
C ALA A 375 -26.95 7.93 14.58
N VAL A 376 -28.19 7.45 14.50
CA VAL A 376 -29.09 7.61 13.35
C VAL A 376 -30.22 8.57 13.75
N GLY A 377 -29.93 9.87 13.75
CA GLY A 377 -30.85 10.94 14.17
C GLY A 377 -32.12 11.15 13.32
N SER A 378 -32.71 10.11 12.72
CA SER A 378 -33.95 10.18 11.97
C SER A 378 -34.95 9.11 12.44
N ALA A 379 -35.95 9.55 13.20
CA ALA A 379 -36.99 8.70 13.81
C ALA A 379 -37.77 7.80 12.82
N ALA A 380 -37.78 8.11 11.52
CA ALA A 380 -38.52 7.36 10.51
C ALA A 380 -37.82 6.06 10.03
N ALA A 381 -36.49 5.97 10.10
CA ALA A 381 -35.75 4.76 9.68
C ALA A 381 -35.70 3.68 10.78
N ILE A 382 -35.95 4.07 12.03
CA ILE A 382 -35.87 3.22 13.23
C ILE A 382 -37.00 2.18 13.25
N GLY A 383 -38.21 2.54 12.82
CA GLY A 383 -39.39 1.68 12.94
C GLY A 383 -39.35 0.42 12.10
N LYS A 384 -38.70 0.42 10.93
CA LYS A 384 -38.58 -0.77 10.08
C LYS A 384 -37.35 -1.61 10.43
N MET A 385 -36.19 -0.98 10.62
CA MET A 385 -34.94 -1.71 10.86
C MET A 385 -34.89 -2.31 12.28
N GLY A 386 -35.43 -1.61 13.28
CA GLY A 386 -35.53 -2.12 14.66
C GLY A 386 -36.50 -3.29 14.80
N ASN A 387 -37.62 -3.27 14.07
CA ASN A 387 -38.62 -4.35 14.09
C ASN A 387 -38.05 -5.65 13.48
N THR A 388 -37.33 -5.54 12.36
CA THR A 388 -36.72 -6.69 11.68
C THR A 388 -35.56 -7.29 12.49
N MET A 389 -34.84 -6.47 13.26
CA MET A 389 -33.80 -6.97 14.16
C MET A 389 -34.34 -7.64 15.42
N MET A 390 -35.36 -7.04 16.06
CA MET A 390 -35.98 -7.65 17.25
C MET A 390 -36.63 -9.00 16.94
N SER A 391 -37.27 -9.14 15.77
CA SER A 391 -37.85 -10.42 15.34
C SER A 391 -36.81 -11.50 15.08
N ALA A 392 -35.60 -11.14 14.63
CA ALA A 392 -34.55 -12.09 14.28
C ALA A 392 -33.72 -12.57 15.49
N TRP A 393 -33.61 -11.75 16.54
CA TRP A 393 -32.69 -12.01 17.66
C TRP A 393 -33.38 -12.32 18.99
N LEU A 394 -34.58 -11.78 19.24
CA LEU A 394 -35.33 -11.94 20.50
C LEU A 394 -36.84 -12.09 20.21
N PRO A 395 -37.29 -13.17 19.53
CA PRO A 395 -38.69 -13.33 19.12
C PRO A 395 -39.66 -13.24 20.31
N ASN A 396 -39.30 -13.82 21.45
CA ASN A 396 -40.14 -13.83 22.66
C ASN A 396 -40.28 -12.45 23.34
N GLN A 397 -39.38 -11.50 23.09
CA GLN A 397 -39.49 -10.11 23.57
C GLN A 397 -40.20 -9.22 22.53
N HIS A 398 -40.03 -9.53 21.24
CA HIS A 398 -40.78 -8.89 20.15
C HIS A 398 -42.29 -9.07 20.31
N ASP A 399 -42.73 -10.29 20.58
CA ASP A 399 -44.15 -10.59 20.82
C ASP A 399 -44.70 -9.88 22.07
N LYS A 400 -43.88 -9.69 23.11
CA LYS A 400 -44.26 -8.96 24.34
C LYS A 400 -44.37 -7.44 24.15
N VAL A 401 -43.64 -6.86 23.23
CA VAL A 401 -43.70 -5.42 22.91
C VAL A 401 -44.83 -5.16 21.92
N LYS A 402 -45.06 -6.07 20.97
CA LYS A 402 -46.17 -5.99 20.02
C LYS A 402 -47.54 -6.19 20.68
N SER A 403 -47.62 -6.97 21.76
CA SER A 403 -48.87 -7.14 22.53
C SER A 403 -49.22 -5.95 23.44
N LYS A 404 -48.35 -4.94 23.51
CA LYS A 404 -48.57 -3.71 24.31
C LYS A 404 -48.91 -2.47 23.47
N PHE A 405 -49.05 -2.61 22.15
CA PHE A 405 -49.47 -1.55 21.24
C PHE A 405 -50.57 -2.01 20.30
#